data_AF-A0A1Q7FTD1-F1
#
_entry.id   AF-A0A1Q7FTD1-F1
#
_cell.length_a   1.000
_cell.length_b   1.000
_cell.length_c   1.000
_cell.angle_alpha   90.00
_cell.angle_beta   90.00
_cell.angle_gamma   90.00
#
_symmetry.space_group_name_H-M   'P 1'
#
loop_
_entity.id
_entity.type
_entity.pdbx_description
1 polymer ?
#
loop_
_entity_poly.entity_id
_entity_poly.type
_entity_poly.pdbx_seq_one_letter_code
_entity_poly.pdbx_strand_id
1 'polypeptide(L)'
;MTNRQIVTLGIVIFCILVVLPFTVAAQGQREGRGGGGGGAPPVNLQILPKDWTRQQVVQVMQGFNMALGVGCNHCHIEMAGAPPNEKGVIPIDAAPDDKQTKKTARVMMRMVAQINDTFGNQIGKPASEVVRVQCVTCHRGSAIPKTQ
;
A
#
# COMPACT_ATOMS: atom_id res chain seq x y z
N MET A 1 61.22 1.04 38.43
CA MET A 1 60.59 0.07 37.52
C MET A 1 59.47 -0.62 38.25
N THR A 2 58.24 -0.10 38.28
CA THR A 2 57.09 -0.84 38.81
C THR A 2 55.78 -0.10 38.53
N ASN A 3 54.72 -0.87 38.30
CA ASN A 3 53.30 -0.54 38.14
C ASN A 3 52.73 -0.09 36.79
N ARG A 4 53.39 0.67 35.91
CA ARG A 4 52.74 1.06 34.63
C ARG A 4 52.86 0.02 33.51
N GLN A 5 53.90 -0.81 33.51
CA GLN A 5 54.16 -1.80 32.45
C GLN A 5 53.41 -3.12 32.67
N ILE A 6 53.01 -3.43 33.92
CA ILE A 6 52.29 -4.66 34.27
C ILE A 6 50.80 -4.55 33.86
N VAL A 7 50.21 -3.37 33.98
CA VAL A 7 48.81 -3.13 33.60
C VAL A 7 48.62 -3.23 32.08
N THR A 8 49.59 -2.78 31.28
CA THR A 8 49.52 -2.87 29.81
C THR A 8 49.72 -4.29 29.28
N LEU A 9 50.51 -5.15 29.94
CA LEU A 9 50.64 -6.56 29.53
C LEU A 9 49.40 -7.40 29.90
N GLY A 10 48.74 -7.11 31.03
CA GLY A 10 47.54 -7.82 31.47
C GLY A 10 46.31 -7.59 30.60
N ILE A 11 46.18 -6.41 30.00
CA ILE A 11 45.05 -6.07 29.13
C ILE A 11 45.17 -6.72 27.74
N VAL A 12 46.40 -6.88 27.22
CA VAL A 12 46.62 -7.46 25.89
C VAL A 12 46.39 -8.98 25.89
N ILE A 13 46.68 -9.68 26.99
CA ILE A 13 46.47 -11.14 27.10
C ILE A 13 44.99 -11.49 27.30
N PHE A 14 44.17 -10.60 27.87
CA PHE A 14 42.73 -10.81 28.00
C PHE A 14 41.97 -10.68 26.66
N CYS A 15 42.59 -10.09 25.63
CA CYS A 15 41.99 -9.91 24.31
C CYS A 15 42.16 -11.10 23.34
N ILE A 16 42.94 -12.15 23.70
CA ILE A 16 43.28 -13.24 22.77
C ILE A 16 42.52 -14.56 23.08
N LEU A 17 41.84 -14.68 24.23
CA LEU A 17 41.12 -15.92 24.63
C LEU A 17 39.59 -15.83 24.63
N VAL A 18 39.01 -14.87 23.90
CA VAL A 18 37.54 -14.81 23.65
C VAL A 18 37.24 -14.60 22.17
N VAL A 19 37.96 -15.31 21.30
CA VAL A 19 37.60 -15.45 19.88
C VAL A 19 37.25 -16.91 19.60
N LEU A 20 36.22 -17.41 20.30
CA LEU A 20 35.45 -18.53 19.80
C LEU A 20 34.56 -17.99 18.67
N PRO A 21 34.54 -18.60 17.47
CA PRO A 21 33.59 -18.22 16.46
C PRO A 21 32.22 -18.72 16.92
N PHE A 22 31.46 -17.85 17.60
CA PHE A 22 30.03 -18.03 17.71
C PHE A 22 29.47 -17.91 16.28
N THR A 23 29.29 -19.05 15.63
CA THR A 23 28.40 -19.21 14.49
C THR A 23 26.97 -19.00 14.98
N VAL A 24 26.59 -17.75 15.24
CA VAL A 24 25.19 -17.37 15.39
C VAL A 24 24.74 -16.95 14.00
N ALA A 25 23.90 -17.82 13.45
CA ALA A 25 23.20 -17.66 12.19
C ALA A 25 22.70 -16.22 12.01
N ALA A 26 22.95 -15.66 10.83
CA ALA A 26 22.30 -14.45 10.37
C ALA A 26 20.80 -14.58 10.64
N GLN A 27 20.28 -13.76 11.57
CA GLN A 27 18.85 -13.52 11.64
C GLN A 27 18.49 -12.87 10.32
N GLY A 28 18.01 -13.70 9.39
CA GLY A 28 17.41 -13.27 8.16
C GLY A 28 16.47 -12.11 8.49
N GLN A 29 16.57 -11.06 7.67
CA GLN A 29 15.54 -10.05 7.56
C GLN A 29 14.20 -10.78 7.69
N ARG A 30 13.40 -10.38 8.68
CA ARG A 30 11.96 -10.63 8.61
C ARG A 30 11.48 -9.82 7.41
N GLU A 31 11.66 -10.43 6.24
CA GLU A 31 10.93 -10.15 5.04
C GLU A 31 9.47 -10.12 5.48
N GLY A 32 8.84 -8.97 5.25
CA GLY A 32 7.47 -8.75 5.61
C GLY A 32 6.68 -9.97 5.18
N ARG A 33 5.94 -10.55 6.12
CA ARG A 33 5.01 -11.63 5.86
C ARG A 33 3.91 -11.10 4.94
N GLY A 34 4.23 -11.04 3.65
CA GLY A 34 3.30 -10.91 2.55
C GLY A 34 2.47 -12.17 2.55
N GLY A 35 1.44 -12.18 3.41
CA GLY A 35 0.49 -13.26 3.50
C GLY A 35 -0.12 -13.45 2.12
N GLY A 36 0.16 -14.61 1.53
CA GLY A 36 -0.35 -15.01 0.23
C GLY A 36 -1.86 -14.87 0.18
N GLY A 37 -2.33 -13.96 -0.65
CA GLY A 37 -3.70 -13.90 -1.11
C GLY A 37 -3.69 -14.18 -2.60
N GLY A 38 -3.38 -15.43 -2.94
CA GLY A 38 -3.32 -15.96 -4.31
C GLY A 38 -4.69 -16.02 -4.95
N GLY A 39 -5.30 -14.87 -5.20
CA GLY A 39 -6.38 -14.75 -6.17
C GLY A 39 -5.80 -14.51 -7.56
N ALA A 40 -6.57 -14.82 -8.59
CA ALA A 40 -6.18 -14.53 -9.97
C ALA A 40 -5.75 -13.06 -10.12
N PRO A 41 -4.72 -12.77 -10.94
CA PRO A 41 -4.28 -11.42 -11.22
C PRO A 41 -5.45 -10.53 -11.64
N PRO A 42 -5.44 -9.25 -11.24
CA PRO A 42 -6.46 -8.30 -11.67
C PRO A 42 -6.43 -8.11 -13.19
N VAL A 43 -7.61 -8.05 -13.80
CA VAL A 43 -7.76 -7.83 -15.25
C VAL A 43 -8.45 -6.49 -15.52
N ASN A 44 -8.35 -5.99 -16.75
CA ASN A 44 -8.90 -4.70 -17.19
C ASN A 44 -8.45 -3.49 -16.32
N LEU A 45 -7.17 -3.46 -15.95
CA LEU A 45 -6.52 -2.30 -15.36
C LEU A 45 -6.23 -1.26 -16.45
N GLN A 46 -6.97 -0.15 -16.42
CA GLN A 46 -6.83 0.95 -17.38
C GLN A 46 -6.07 2.16 -16.83
N ILE A 47 -6.08 2.36 -15.50
CA ILE A 47 -5.43 3.50 -14.83
C ILE A 47 -4.31 3.04 -13.89
N LEU A 48 -4.56 1.97 -13.13
CA LEU A 48 -3.54 1.38 -12.26
C LEU A 48 -2.50 0.61 -13.09
N PRO A 49 -1.26 0.48 -12.58
CA PRO A 49 -0.22 -0.30 -13.26
C PRO A 49 -0.64 -1.74 -13.51
N LYS A 50 -0.33 -2.26 -14.70
CA LYS A 50 -0.80 -3.57 -15.18
C LYS A 50 -0.11 -4.75 -14.51
N ASP A 51 1.05 -4.51 -13.91
CA ASP A 51 1.91 -5.47 -13.21
C ASP A 51 1.57 -5.58 -11.71
N TRP A 52 0.63 -4.78 -11.21
CA TRP A 52 0.23 -4.85 -9.81
C TRP A 52 -0.45 -6.16 -9.45
N THR A 53 -0.09 -6.67 -8.28
CA THR A 53 -0.75 -7.81 -7.66
C THR A 53 -2.20 -7.48 -7.31
N ARG A 54 -3.02 -8.53 -7.18
CA ARG A 54 -4.40 -8.40 -6.70
C ARG A 54 -4.49 -7.63 -5.38
N GLN A 55 -3.55 -7.89 -4.46
CA GLN A 55 -3.53 -7.25 -3.14
C GLN A 55 -3.30 -5.74 -3.24
N GLN A 56 -2.34 -5.31 -4.05
CA GLN A 56 -2.07 -3.88 -4.29
C GLN A 56 -3.29 -3.16 -4.87
N VAL A 57 -3.97 -3.79 -5.85
CA VAL A 57 -5.19 -3.22 -6.43
C VAL A 57 -6.31 -3.14 -5.39
N VAL A 58 -6.54 -4.20 -4.62
CA VAL A 58 -7.58 -4.23 -3.57
C VAL A 58 -7.32 -3.16 -2.51
N GLN A 59 -6.07 -2.91 -2.14
CA GLN A 59 -5.71 -1.84 -1.20
C GLN A 59 -6.19 -0.47 -1.70
N VAL A 60 -6.00 -0.17 -2.99
CA VAL A 60 -6.52 1.07 -3.59
C VAL A 60 -8.05 1.11 -3.57
N MET A 61 -8.71 0.00 -3.91
CA MET A 61 -10.17 -0.06 -3.90
C MET A 61 -10.76 0.15 -2.49
N GLN A 62 -10.11 -0.38 -1.45
CA GLN A 62 -10.49 -0.11 -0.06
C GLN A 62 -10.35 1.38 0.28
N GLY A 63 -9.30 2.04 -0.23
CA GLY A 63 -9.15 3.50 -0.13
C GLY A 63 -10.32 4.27 -0.77
N PHE A 64 -10.80 3.82 -1.94
CA PHE A 64 -11.97 4.42 -2.58
C PHE A 64 -13.25 4.19 -1.78
N ASN A 65 -13.48 2.97 -1.28
CA ASN A 65 -14.62 2.65 -0.44
C ASN A 65 -14.69 3.56 0.80
N MET A 66 -13.55 3.77 1.48
CA MET A 66 -13.48 4.66 2.64
C MET A 66 -13.72 6.13 2.27
N ALA A 67 -13.11 6.59 1.17
CA ALA A 67 -13.24 7.98 0.73
C ALA A 67 -14.68 8.35 0.34
N LEU A 68 -15.41 7.41 -0.29
CA LEU A 68 -16.76 7.61 -0.83
C LEU A 68 -17.87 7.08 0.09
N GLY A 69 -17.55 6.28 1.10
CA GLY A 69 -18.55 5.66 1.98
C GLY A 69 -19.39 4.58 1.28
N VAL A 70 -18.78 3.78 0.38
CA VAL A 70 -19.47 2.78 -0.46
C VAL A 70 -18.83 1.39 -0.36
N GLY A 71 -19.54 0.37 -0.83
CA GLY A 71 -19.03 -1.00 -0.99
C GLY A 71 -18.54 -1.32 -2.41
N CYS A 72 -17.88 -2.47 -2.57
CA CYS A 72 -17.31 -2.90 -3.86
C CYS A 72 -18.37 -3.01 -4.98
N ASN A 73 -19.58 -3.44 -4.63
CA ASN A 73 -20.72 -3.55 -5.54
C ASN A 73 -21.24 -2.19 -6.02
N HIS A 74 -20.81 -1.07 -5.45
CA HIS A 74 -21.16 0.26 -5.99
C HIS A 74 -20.56 0.46 -7.39
N CYS A 75 -19.34 -0.03 -7.62
CA CYS A 75 -18.62 0.11 -8.88
C CYS A 75 -18.53 -1.20 -9.68
N HIS A 76 -18.44 -2.33 -8.99
CA HIS A 76 -18.30 -3.64 -9.64
C HIS A 76 -19.63 -4.37 -9.71
N ILE A 77 -19.78 -5.25 -10.69
CA ILE A 77 -20.95 -6.12 -10.79
C ILE A 77 -20.76 -7.34 -9.90
N GLU A 78 -21.85 -7.96 -9.49
CA GLU A 78 -21.80 -9.26 -8.83
C GLU A 78 -21.44 -10.34 -9.85
N MET A 79 -20.70 -11.34 -9.41
CA MET A 79 -20.33 -12.48 -10.23
C MET A 79 -21.58 -13.32 -10.48
N ALA A 80 -21.99 -13.41 -11.75
CA ALA A 80 -23.20 -14.11 -12.14
C ALA A 80 -23.19 -15.56 -11.66
N GLY A 81 -24.25 -15.96 -10.95
CA GLY A 81 -24.43 -17.32 -10.42
C GLY A 81 -23.58 -17.65 -9.18
N ALA A 82 -22.80 -16.71 -8.64
CA ALA A 82 -22.06 -16.96 -7.41
C ALA A 82 -22.99 -16.89 -6.18
N PRO A 83 -22.88 -17.83 -5.23
CA PRO A 83 -23.63 -17.75 -3.98
C PRO A 83 -23.08 -16.64 -3.08
N PRO A 84 -23.91 -16.06 -2.19
CA PRO A 84 -23.43 -15.16 -1.15
C PRO A 84 -22.52 -15.90 -0.16
N ASN A 85 -21.55 -15.19 0.41
CA ASN A 85 -20.76 -15.69 1.52
C ASN A 85 -21.54 -15.69 2.85
N GLU A 86 -20.91 -16.12 3.94
CA GLU A 86 -21.49 -16.17 5.29
C GLU A 86 -22.08 -14.83 5.78
N LYS A 87 -21.63 -13.71 5.20
CA LYS A 87 -22.10 -12.36 5.53
C LYS A 87 -23.18 -11.85 4.57
N GLY A 88 -23.71 -12.72 3.70
CA GLY A 88 -24.71 -12.36 2.70
C GLY A 88 -24.16 -11.59 1.50
N VAL A 89 -22.83 -11.51 1.32
CA VAL A 89 -22.21 -10.72 0.24
C VAL A 89 -21.85 -11.62 -0.94
N ILE A 90 -22.36 -11.29 -2.11
CA ILE A 90 -22.03 -11.98 -3.37
C ILE A 90 -20.64 -11.52 -3.85
N PRO A 91 -19.74 -12.44 -4.25
CA PRO A 91 -18.47 -12.08 -4.87
C PRO A 91 -18.67 -11.18 -6.09
N ILE A 92 -17.76 -10.23 -6.33
CA ILE A 92 -17.83 -9.34 -7.49
C ILE A 92 -17.03 -9.86 -8.69
N ASP A 93 -17.49 -9.51 -9.89
CA ASP A 93 -16.64 -9.49 -11.08
C ASP A 93 -16.12 -8.06 -11.30
N ALA A 94 -14.79 -7.91 -11.19
CA ALA A 94 -14.13 -6.63 -11.30
C ALA A 94 -13.78 -6.23 -12.73
N ALA A 95 -13.85 -7.16 -13.71
CA ALA A 95 -13.41 -6.91 -15.08
C ALA A 95 -14.34 -5.95 -15.84
N PRO A 96 -15.67 -6.16 -15.88
CA PRO A 96 -16.57 -5.38 -16.74
C PRO A 96 -16.67 -3.91 -16.33
N ASP A 97 -16.89 -3.03 -17.30
CA ASP A 97 -17.13 -1.59 -17.09
C ASP A 97 -18.63 -1.26 -17.14
N ASP A 98 -19.51 -2.21 -16.82
CA ASP A 98 -20.96 -2.08 -17.03
C ASP A 98 -21.59 -0.95 -16.20
N LYS A 99 -21.08 -0.73 -14.98
CA LYS A 99 -21.58 0.32 -14.09
C LYS A 99 -20.97 1.67 -14.43
N GLN A 100 -21.83 2.68 -14.60
CA GLN A 100 -21.42 4.05 -14.86
C GLN A 100 -20.52 4.61 -13.75
N THR A 101 -20.74 4.20 -12.49
CA THR A 101 -19.90 4.58 -11.34
C THR A 101 -18.44 4.19 -11.50
N LYS A 102 -18.14 3.00 -12.06
CA LYS A 102 -16.76 2.58 -12.37
C LYS A 102 -16.14 3.42 -13.48
N LYS A 103 -16.89 3.69 -14.55
CA LYS A 103 -16.43 4.58 -15.64
C LYS A 103 -16.11 5.97 -15.09
N THR A 104 -17.00 6.55 -14.28
CA THR A 104 -16.80 7.82 -13.60
C THR A 104 -15.59 7.79 -12.68
N ALA A 105 -15.40 6.74 -11.88
CA ALA A 105 -14.23 6.60 -11.01
C ALA A 105 -12.91 6.65 -11.81
N ARG A 106 -12.85 6.03 -13.00
CA ARG A 106 -11.67 6.12 -13.87
C ARG A 106 -11.39 7.55 -14.34
N VAL A 107 -12.43 8.33 -14.64
CA VAL A 107 -12.29 9.76 -14.97
C VAL A 107 -11.77 10.53 -13.76
N MET A 108 -12.33 10.29 -12.57
CA MET A 108 -11.90 10.95 -11.33
C MET A 108 -10.46 10.62 -10.96
N MET A 109 -10.00 9.37 -11.18
CA MET A 109 -8.60 9.01 -10.97
C MET A 109 -7.65 9.82 -11.86
N ARG A 110 -7.99 10.01 -13.14
CA ARG A 110 -7.20 10.85 -14.06
C ARG A 110 -7.20 12.30 -13.61
N MET A 111 -8.36 12.83 -13.23
CA MET A 111 -8.50 14.20 -12.72
C MET A 111 -7.60 14.43 -11.49
N VAL A 112 -7.65 13.54 -10.49
CA VAL A 112 -6.81 13.65 -9.28
C VAL A 112 -5.33 13.53 -9.61
N ALA A 113 -4.94 12.65 -10.54
CA ALA A 113 -3.56 12.53 -11.00
C ALA A 113 -3.08 13.85 -11.63
N GLN A 114 -3.88 14.44 -12.52
CA GLN A 114 -3.59 15.71 -13.17
C GLN A 114 -3.50 16.86 -12.16
N ILE A 115 -4.45 16.96 -11.22
CA ILE A 115 -4.43 17.98 -10.15
C ILE A 115 -3.12 17.91 -9.37
N ASN A 116 -2.73 16.70 -8.96
CA ASN A 116 -1.52 16.51 -8.17
C ASN A 116 -0.22 16.78 -8.94
N ASP A 117 -0.19 16.47 -10.24
CA ASP A 117 0.95 16.80 -11.10
C ASP A 117 1.11 18.32 -11.22
N THR A 118 0.01 19.02 -11.54
CA THR A 118 -0.02 20.49 -11.62
C THR A 118 0.45 21.14 -10.33
N PHE A 119 -0.10 20.75 -9.18
CA PHE A 119 0.29 21.34 -7.89
C PHE A 119 1.74 21.03 -7.51
N GLY A 120 2.20 19.80 -7.73
CA GLY A 120 3.58 19.40 -7.44
C GLY A 120 4.61 20.26 -8.18
N ASN A 121 4.29 20.65 -9.41
CA ASN A 121 5.20 21.41 -10.27
C ASN A 121 5.09 22.94 -10.11
N GLN A 122 4.02 23.46 -9.51
CA GLN A 122 3.71 24.90 -9.51
C GLN A 122 3.80 25.59 -8.14
N ILE A 123 3.77 24.85 -7.02
CA ILE A 123 3.73 25.47 -5.67
C ILE A 123 5.11 25.99 -5.21
N GLY A 124 6.21 25.61 -5.88
CA GLY A 124 7.57 26.03 -5.49
C GLY A 124 8.04 25.47 -4.13
N LYS A 125 7.33 24.47 -3.60
CA LYS A 125 7.68 23.72 -2.39
C LYS A 125 8.35 22.40 -2.76
N PRO A 126 9.27 21.87 -1.91
CA PRO A 126 9.80 20.54 -2.13
C PRO A 126 8.67 19.49 -2.07
N ALA A 127 8.82 18.40 -2.83
CA ALA A 127 7.78 17.37 -2.95
C ALA A 127 7.35 16.77 -1.60
N SER A 128 8.25 16.75 -0.61
CA SER A 128 7.97 16.30 0.75
C SER A 128 7.00 17.21 1.54
N GLU A 129 6.82 18.45 1.11
CA GLU A 129 5.93 19.43 1.74
C GLU A 129 4.62 19.65 0.98
N VAL A 130 4.49 19.11 -0.24
CA VAL A 130 3.28 19.27 -1.05
C VAL A 130 2.25 18.22 -0.63
N VAL A 131 1.17 18.68 0.01
CA VAL A 131 0.02 17.83 0.32
C VAL A 131 -0.66 17.43 -0.99
N ARG A 132 -0.86 16.12 -1.17
CA ARG A 132 -1.54 15.58 -2.36
C ARG A 132 -3.05 15.53 -2.15
N VAL A 133 -3.78 15.91 -3.19
CA VAL A 133 -5.23 15.71 -3.29
C VAL A 133 -5.52 14.22 -3.40
N GLN A 134 -6.50 13.76 -2.63
CA GLN A 134 -7.00 12.39 -2.65
C GLN A 134 -8.52 12.41 -2.80
N CYS A 135 -9.14 11.26 -3.09
CA CYS A 135 -10.59 11.13 -3.20
C CYS A 135 -11.29 11.67 -1.93
N VAL A 136 -10.74 11.37 -0.75
CA VAL A 136 -11.29 11.80 0.54
C VAL A 136 -11.26 13.31 0.75
N THR A 137 -10.33 14.03 0.08
CA THR A 137 -10.23 15.50 0.17
C THR A 137 -11.54 16.17 -0.23
N CYS A 138 -12.23 15.63 -1.25
CA CYS A 138 -13.52 16.15 -1.71
C CYS A 138 -14.71 15.31 -1.21
N HIS A 139 -14.62 13.98 -1.31
CA HIS A 139 -15.76 13.10 -1.03
C HIS A 139 -16.13 13.01 0.45
N ARG A 140 -15.13 13.03 1.35
CA ARG A 140 -15.33 13.07 2.80
C ARG A 140 -16.35 12.04 3.32
N GLY A 141 -16.31 10.81 2.80
CA GLY A 141 -17.21 9.72 3.17
C GLY A 141 -18.56 9.73 2.46
N SER A 142 -18.76 10.57 1.45
CA SER A 142 -19.96 10.64 0.63
C SER A 142 -19.67 10.35 -0.85
N ALA A 143 -20.48 9.50 -1.48
CA ALA A 143 -20.30 9.13 -2.88
C ALA A 143 -20.37 10.34 -3.82
N ILE A 144 -21.16 11.35 -3.44
CA ILE A 144 -21.25 12.64 -4.13
C ILE A 144 -20.78 13.72 -3.14
N PRO A 145 -19.75 14.51 -3.48
CA PRO A 145 -19.32 15.64 -2.67
C PRO A 145 -20.48 16.62 -2.47
N LYS A 146 -20.66 17.09 -1.24
CA LYS A 146 -21.64 18.13 -0.94
C LYS A 146 -20.97 19.49 -1.08
N THR A 147 -21.64 20.44 -1.73
CA THR A 147 -21.35 21.86 -1.52
C THR A 147 -21.77 22.19 -0.09
N GLN A 148 -21.01 23.06 0.60
CA GLN A 148 -21.32 23.45 1.97
C GLN A 148 -22.75 23.99 2.10
#